data_AF-A0A7Z8L885-F1
#
_entry.id   AF-A0A7Z8L885-F1
#
_cell.length_a   1.000
_cell.length_b   1.000
_cell.length_c   1.000
_cell.angle_alpha   90.00
_cell.angle_beta   90.00
_cell.angle_gamma   90.00
#
_symmetry.space_group_name_H-M   'P 1'
#
loop_
_entity.id
_entity.type
_entity.pdbx_description
1 polymer ?
#
loop_
_entity_poly.entity_id
_entity_poly.type
_entity_poly.pdbx_seq_one_letter_code
_entity_poly.pdbx_strand_id
1 'polypeptide(L)'
;MTRNKTVLLASCATLALAGAASADTMRIGITQNNVGIDSYQTTYEQAFIAAAEANPDVEVIVLDAGGDVSRQINQMQDLIQQQVDAIIIWPT
;
A
#
# COMPACT_ATOMS: atom_id res chain seq x y z
N MET A 1 0.39 -28.07 68.23
CA MET A 1 -0.63 -27.17 67.65
C MET A 1 0.11 -25.91 67.22
N THR A 2 0.13 -25.41 65.98
CA THR A 2 -0.58 -25.76 64.74
C THR A 2 0.23 -25.16 63.59
N ARG A 3 0.35 -25.90 62.49
CA ARG A 3 1.13 -25.60 61.29
C ARG A 3 0.29 -24.73 60.34
N ASN A 4 0.66 -23.46 60.11
CA ASN A 4 -0.01 -22.63 59.09
C ASN A 4 0.75 -22.69 57.77
N LYS A 5 0.19 -23.48 56.85
CA LYS A 5 0.49 -23.50 55.42
C LYS A 5 -0.18 -22.29 54.77
N THR A 6 0.58 -21.25 54.43
CA THR A 6 0.05 -20.19 53.55
C THR A 6 0.43 -20.53 52.11
N VAL A 7 -0.60 -20.87 51.36
CA VAL A 7 -0.61 -21.34 49.98
C VAL A 7 -0.43 -20.16 49.02
N LEU A 8 0.42 -20.38 48.01
CA LEU A 8 0.46 -19.84 46.64
C LEU A 8 -0.68 -18.86 46.22
N LEU A 9 -0.29 -17.66 45.79
CA LEU A 9 -0.96 -16.78 44.80
C LEU A 9 0.13 -15.81 44.29
N ALA A 10 0.26 -15.41 43.03
CA ALA A 10 -0.38 -15.81 41.79
C ALA A 10 0.49 -15.19 40.66
N SER A 11 0.81 -16.03 39.68
CA SER A 11 0.71 -15.74 38.25
C SER A 11 1.60 -14.67 37.60
N CYS A 12 2.43 -15.18 36.68
CA CYS A 12 3.15 -14.49 35.64
C CYS A 12 2.40 -13.25 35.10
N ALA A 13 3.04 -12.09 35.21
CA ALA A 13 2.69 -10.94 34.39
C ALA A 13 2.88 -11.35 32.92
N THR A 14 1.78 -11.74 32.27
CA THR A 14 1.70 -11.97 30.84
C THR A 14 2.12 -10.68 30.14
N LEU A 15 3.32 -10.71 29.56
CA LEU A 15 3.74 -9.82 28.48
C LEU A 15 2.78 -10.04 27.30
N ALA A 16 1.58 -9.46 27.39
CA ALA A 16 0.69 -9.30 26.27
C ALA A 16 1.16 -8.10 25.44
N LEU A 17 2.35 -8.21 24.85
CA LEU A 17 2.57 -7.59 23.55
C LEU A 17 1.94 -8.55 22.53
N ALA A 18 0.61 -8.56 22.50
CA ALA A 18 -0.11 -9.03 21.34
C ALA A 18 0.39 -8.14 20.20
N GLY A 19 1.17 -8.74 19.30
CA GLY A 19 1.78 -8.02 18.18
C GLY A 19 0.72 -7.17 17.50
N ALA A 20 0.98 -5.87 17.39
CA ALA A 20 0.31 -5.08 16.40
C ALA A 20 0.63 -5.77 15.07
N ALA A 21 -0.37 -6.43 14.48
CA ALA A 21 -0.28 -6.88 13.11
C ALA A 21 -0.10 -5.60 12.28
N SER A 22 1.15 -5.28 11.94
CA SER A 22 1.43 -4.28 10.92
C SER A 22 0.84 -4.86 9.64
N ALA A 23 -0.25 -4.28 9.14
CA ALA A 23 -0.69 -4.58 7.80
C ALA A 23 0.46 -4.21 6.86
N ASP A 24 0.82 -5.11 5.94
CA ASP A 24 1.83 -4.80 4.93
C ASP A 24 1.29 -3.69 4.03
N THR A 25 2.10 -2.67 3.75
CA THR A 25 1.71 -1.57 2.86
C THR A 25 1.52 -2.12 1.44
N MET A 26 0.33 -1.92 0.88
CA MET A 26 -0.02 -2.34 -0.48
C MET A 26 0.68 -1.44 -1.50
N ARG A 27 1.46 -2.02 -2.41
CA ARG A 27 2.17 -1.30 -3.47
C ARG A 27 1.38 -1.34 -4.77
N ILE A 28 0.93 -0.19 -5.25
CA ILE A 28 0.07 -0.07 -6.44
C ILE A 28 0.78 0.73 -7.53
N GLY A 29 0.95 0.15 -8.71
CA GLY A 29 1.42 0.87 -9.89
C GLY A 29 0.29 1.36 -10.77
N ILE A 30 0.38 2.58 -11.29
CA ILE A 30 -0.52 3.09 -12.34
C ILE A 30 0.28 3.56 -13.56
N THR A 31 -0.16 3.20 -14.76
CA THR A 31 0.28 3.80 -16.03
C THR A 31 -0.89 4.54 -16.68
N GLN A 32 -0.67 5.82 -16.95
CA GLN A 32 -1.70 6.75 -17.44
C GLN A 32 -1.59 6.99 -18.94
N ASN A 33 -2.70 7.39 -19.56
CA ASN A 33 -2.80 7.72 -20.98
C ASN A 33 -1.82 8.84 -21.37
N ASN A 34 -2.07 10.09 -20.97
CA ASN A 34 -1.30 11.25 -21.43
C ASN A 34 -1.56 12.45 -20.49
N VAL A 35 -0.87 12.52 -19.36
CA VAL A 35 -1.16 13.51 -18.32
C VAL A 35 -0.85 14.93 -18.80
N GLY A 36 -1.71 15.89 -18.45
CA GLY A 36 -1.49 17.31 -18.77
C GLY A 36 -2.00 17.75 -20.15
N ILE A 37 -2.59 16.86 -20.96
CA ILE A 37 -3.20 17.25 -22.25
C ILE A 37 -4.58 17.86 -22.04
N ASP A 38 -5.39 17.29 -21.15
CA ASP A 38 -6.69 17.85 -20.77
C ASP A 38 -6.91 17.92 -19.24
N SER A 39 -8.00 18.60 -18.87
CA SER A 39 -8.37 18.80 -17.48
C SER A 39 -8.83 17.53 -16.78
N TYR A 40 -9.44 16.57 -17.49
CA TYR A 40 -9.86 15.30 -16.91
C TYR A 40 -8.65 14.47 -16.50
N GLN A 41 -7.65 14.35 -17.36
CA GLN A 41 -6.40 13.62 -17.08
C GLN A 41 -5.63 14.25 -15.92
N THR A 42 -5.45 15.58 -15.95
CA THR A 42 -4.73 16.30 -14.90
C THR A 42 -5.45 16.20 -13.55
N THR A 43 -6.78 16.33 -13.54
CA THR A 43 -7.57 16.25 -12.30
C THR A 43 -7.64 14.82 -11.77
N TYR A 44 -7.70 13.82 -12.64
CA TYR A 44 -7.66 12.41 -12.25
C TYR A 44 -6.35 12.08 -11.55
N GLU A 45 -5.20 12.46 -12.11
CA GLU A 45 -3.90 12.22 -11.48
C GLU A 45 -3.83 12.85 -10.09
N GLN A 46 -4.22 14.13 -9.97
CA GLN A 46 -4.26 14.83 -8.69
C GLN A 46 -5.16 14.13 -7.67
N ALA A 47 -6.35 13.70 -8.09
CA ALA A 47 -7.28 12.97 -7.23
C ALA A 47 -6.75 11.60 -6.82
N PHE A 48 -6.07 10.89 -7.73
CA PHE A 48 -5.44 9.61 -7.46
C PHE A 48 -4.31 9.75 -6.42
N ILE A 49 -3.41 10.72 -6.62
CA ILE A 49 -2.31 11.00 -5.68
C ILE A 49 -2.87 11.40 -4.31
N ALA A 50 -3.84 12.31 -4.27
CA ALA A 50 -4.45 12.73 -3.01
C ALA A 50 -5.12 11.57 -2.26
N ALA A 51 -5.75 10.63 -2.98
CA ALA A 51 -6.35 9.44 -2.37
C ALA A 51 -5.29 8.47 -1.82
N ALA A 52 -4.15 8.32 -2.51
CA ALA A 52 -3.03 7.52 -2.04
C ALA A 52 -2.37 8.15 -0.80
N GLU A 53 -2.09 9.46 -0.82
CA GLU A 53 -1.51 10.19 0.32
C GLU A 53 -2.39 10.16 1.57
N ALA A 54 -3.71 10.11 1.40
CA ALA A 54 -4.66 9.99 2.49
C ALA A 54 -4.76 8.57 3.10
N ASN A 55 -4.12 7.57 2.48
CA ASN A 55 -4.17 6.18 2.91
C ASN A 55 -2.77 5.65 3.29
N PRO A 56 -2.43 5.56 4.59
CA PRO A 56 -1.09 5.15 5.04
C PRO A 56 -0.76 3.68 4.71
N ASP A 57 -1.76 2.86 4.36
CA ASP A 57 -1.58 1.46 4.01
C ASP A 57 -1.33 1.25 2.51
N VAL A 58 -1.18 2.33 1.73
CA VAL A 58 -0.96 2.28 0.27
C VAL A 58 0.27 3.10 -0.12
N GLU A 59 1.16 2.48 -0.90
CA GLU A 59 2.26 3.13 -1.61
C GLU A 59 1.95 3.09 -3.12
N VAL A 60 2.17 4.20 -3.83
CA VAL A 60 1.90 4.28 -5.28
C VAL A 60 3.13 4.60 -6.12
N ILE A 61 3.16 4.00 -7.32
CA ILE A 61 4.07 4.39 -8.41
C ILE A 61 3.21 4.96 -9.53
N VAL A 62 3.36 6.26 -9.81
CA VAL A 62 2.57 6.96 -10.83
C VAL A 62 3.42 7.17 -12.07
N LEU A 63 2.98 6.59 -13.20
CA LEU A 63 3.65 6.68 -14.50
C LEU A 63 2.71 7.27 -15.54
N ASP A 64 3.28 7.93 -16.54
CA ASP A 64 2.57 8.48 -17.70
C ASP A 64 3.15 7.90 -19.00
N ALA A 65 2.29 7.30 -19.82
CA ALA A 65 2.66 6.75 -21.12
C ALA A 65 2.81 7.84 -22.19
N GLY A 66 2.21 9.01 -22.00
CA GLY A 66 2.30 10.12 -22.95
C GLY A 66 1.62 9.82 -24.31
N GLY A 67 0.59 8.99 -24.31
CA GLY A 67 -0.14 8.54 -25.50
C GLY A 67 0.61 7.51 -26.33
N ASP A 68 1.66 6.88 -25.79
CA ASP A 68 2.47 5.89 -26.49
C ASP A 68 2.24 4.47 -25.95
N VAL A 69 1.64 3.62 -26.79
CA VAL A 69 1.33 2.21 -26.46
C VAL A 69 2.60 1.40 -26.13
N SER A 70 3.71 1.63 -26.84
CA SER A 70 4.95 0.88 -26.60
C SER A 70 5.57 1.25 -25.26
N ARG A 71 5.53 2.53 -24.89
CA ARG A 71 5.94 3.00 -23.57
C ARG A 71 5.04 2.43 -22.49
N GLN A 72 3.71 2.42 -22.67
CA GLN A 72 2.77 1.84 -21.70
C GLN A 72 3.05 0.35 -21.46
N ILE A 73 3.33 -0.41 -22.52
CA ILE A 73 3.73 -1.81 -22.40
C ILE A 73 5.01 -1.95 -21.57
N ASN A 74 6.04 -1.16 -21.85
CA ASN A 74 7.29 -1.22 -21.08
C ASN A 74 7.08 -0.85 -19.61
N GLN A 75 6.29 0.18 -19.33
CA GLN A 75 5.92 0.57 -17.96
C GLN A 75 5.19 -0.55 -17.22
N MET A 76 4.27 -1.27 -17.87
CA MET A 76 3.65 -2.45 -17.27
C MET A 76 4.67 -3.54 -16.95
N GLN A 77 5.63 -3.80 -17.85
CA GLN A 77 6.71 -4.78 -17.58
C GLN A 77 7.59 -4.33 -16.42
N ASP A 78 7.88 -3.04 -16.30
CA ASP A 78 8.66 -2.48 -15.19
C ASP A 78 7.92 -2.62 -13.85
N LEU A 79 6.60 -2.39 -13.83
CA LEU A 79 5.76 -2.59 -12.64
C LEU A 79 5.69 -4.07 -12.22
N ILE A 80 5.56 -4.99 -13.19
CA ILE A 80 5.61 -6.44 -12.94
C ILE A 80 6.96 -6.84 -12.34
N GLN A 81 8.07 -6.33 -12.89
CA GLN A 81 9.42 -6.62 -12.38
C GLN A 81 9.65 -6.05 -10.98
N GLN A 82 9.04 -4.90 -10.66
CA GLN A 82 9.05 -4.30 -9.32
C GLN A 82 8.14 -5.03 -8.32
N GLN A 83 7.42 -6.07 -8.77
CA GLN A 83 6.53 -6.90 -7.96
C GLN A 83 5.52 -6.07 -7.17
N VAL A 84 4.89 -5.08 -7.82
CA VAL A 84 3.75 -4.38 -7.21
C VAL A 84 2.58 -5.35 -7.00
N ASP A 85 1.78 -5.11 -5.98
CA ASP A 85 0.66 -5.97 -5.62
C ASP A 85 -0.54 -5.80 -6.57
N ALA A 86 -0.69 -4.59 -7.14
CA ALA A 86 -1.70 -4.30 -8.14
C ALA A 86 -1.19 -3.33 -9.21
N ILE A 87 -1.69 -3.52 -10.45
CA ILE A 87 -1.45 -2.61 -11.57
C ILE A 87 -2.79 -2.05 -12.04
N ILE A 88 -2.89 -0.73 -12.11
CA ILE A 88 -3.98 0.01 -12.73
C ILE A 88 -3.52 0.47 -14.11
N ILE A 89 -4.32 0.20 -15.13
CA ILE A 89 -4.03 0.60 -16.51
C ILE A 89 -5.12 1.58 -16.92
N TRP A 90 -4.73 2.83 -17.23
CA TRP A 90 -5.55 3.72 -18.03
C TRP A 90 -5.03 3.65 -19.47
N PRO A 91 -5.75 2.97 -20.37
CA PRO A 91 -5.26 2.71 -21.72
C PRO A 91 -5.04 3.98 -22.55
N THR A 92 -3.99 3.94 -23.36
CA THR A 92 -3.74 4.85 -24.48
C THR A 92 -4.55 4.45 -25.70
#